data_AF-A0A933TK65-F1
#
_entry.id   AF-A0A933TK65-F1
#
_cell.length_a   1.000
_cell.length_b   1.000
_cell.length_c   1.000
_cell.angle_alpha   90.00
_cell.angle_beta   90.00
_cell.angle_gamma   90.00
#
_symmetry.space_group_name_H-M   'P 1'
#
loop_
_entity.id
_entity.type
_entity.pdbx_description
1 polymer ?
#
loop_
_entity_poly.entity_id
_entity_poly.type
_entity_poly.pdbx_seq_one_letter_code
_entity_poly.pdbx_strand_id
1 'polypeptide(L)'
;MDAREFMQGHADKACEGRIPEIMGDLTPEALAQLGPLMAGAPNPVRTNTVVPVSEGGADHVFDVTYTGDGGATVSMRETVRQIDGTWKIINLAKPA
;
A
#
# COMPACT_ATOMS: atom_id res chain seq x y z
N MET A 1 12.64 4.42 -10.71
CA MET A 1 11.69 3.77 -9.78
C MET A 1 12.41 3.36 -8.52
N ASP A 2 12.46 4.29 -7.58
CA ASP A 2 12.78 4.00 -6.18
C ASP A 2 11.54 3.49 -5.41
N ALA A 3 11.70 3.20 -4.12
CA ALA A 3 10.63 2.68 -3.27
C ALA A 3 9.45 3.66 -3.13
N ARG A 4 9.72 4.97 -3.11
CA ARG A 4 8.70 6.00 -2.95
C ARG A 4 7.89 6.17 -4.24
N GLU A 5 8.55 6.18 -5.39
CA GLU A 5 7.92 6.17 -6.71
C GLU A 5 7.03 4.94 -6.88
N PHE A 6 7.51 3.76 -6.47
CA PHE A 6 6.72 2.53 -6.49
C PHE A 6 5.48 2.66 -5.58
N MET A 7 5.64 3.12 -4.35
CA MET A 7 4.53 3.21 -3.40
C MET A 7 3.48 4.25 -3.79
N GLN A 8 3.91 5.39 -4.34
CA GLN A 8 2.96 6.35 -4.90
C GLN A 8 2.18 5.72 -6.05
N GLY A 9 2.87 5.04 -6.98
CA GLY A 9 2.20 4.35 -8.09
C GLY A 9 1.26 3.23 -7.64
N HIS A 10 1.60 2.48 -6.58
CA HIS A 10 0.71 1.50 -5.97
C HIS A 10 -0.58 2.15 -5.45
N ALA A 11 -0.43 3.23 -4.68
CA ALA A 11 -1.57 3.93 -4.09
C ALA A 11 -2.46 4.60 -5.16
N ASP A 12 -1.87 5.11 -6.24
CA ASP A 12 -2.59 5.71 -7.36
C ASP A 12 -3.42 4.66 -8.12
N LYS A 13 -2.88 3.45 -8.34
CA LYS A 13 -3.64 2.33 -8.91
C LYS A 13 -4.90 2.01 -8.08
N ALA A 14 -4.85 2.19 -6.76
CA ALA A 14 -6.01 2.01 -5.88
C ALA A 14 -7.10 3.05 -6.14
N CYS A 15 -6.71 4.32 -6.32
CA CYS A 15 -7.63 5.39 -6.71
C CYS A 15 -8.21 5.18 -8.13
N GLU A 16 -7.42 4.59 -9.04
CA GLU A 16 -7.82 4.28 -10.41
C GLU A 16 -8.65 2.98 -10.54
N GLY A 17 -8.83 2.23 -9.46
CA GLY A 17 -9.57 0.96 -9.47
C GLY A 17 -8.84 -0.19 -10.19
N ARG A 18 -7.51 -0.12 -10.34
CA ARG A 18 -6.67 -1.10 -11.05
C ARG A 18 -6.33 -2.29 -10.17
N ILE A 19 -7.36 -2.94 -9.62
CA ILE A 19 -7.25 -4.02 -8.62
C ILE A 19 -6.28 -5.14 -9.02
N PRO A 20 -6.27 -5.67 -10.26
CA PRO A 20 -5.34 -6.74 -10.63
C PRO A 20 -3.87 -6.34 -10.49
N GLU A 21 -3.54 -5.08 -10.73
CA GLU A 21 -2.17 -4.57 -10.65
C GLU A 21 -1.75 -4.33 -9.20
N ILE A 22 -2.67 -3.81 -8.38
CA ILE A 22 -2.46 -3.67 -6.93
C ILE A 22 -2.16 -5.05 -6.35
N MET A 23 -2.97 -6.08 -6.66
CA MET A 23 -2.72 -7.44 -6.18
C MET A 23 -1.36 -7.98 -6.65
N GLY A 24 -0.92 -7.59 -7.84
CA GLY A 24 0.40 -7.93 -8.37
C GLY A 24 1.57 -7.25 -7.64
N ASP A 25 1.35 -6.14 -6.95
CA ASP A 25 2.36 -5.43 -6.18
C ASP A 25 2.64 -6.11 -4.81
N LEU A 26 1.74 -6.96 -4.33
CA LEU A 26 1.88 -7.68 -3.05
C LEU A 26 2.59 -9.03 -3.23
N THR A 27 3.33 -9.47 -2.22
CA THR A 27 3.69 -10.89 -2.10
C THR A 27 2.50 -11.72 -1.60
N PRO A 28 2.52 -13.07 -1.73
CA PRO A 28 1.46 -13.93 -1.19
C PRO A 28 1.25 -13.75 0.32
N GLU A 29 2.33 -13.51 1.07
CA GLU A 29 2.28 -13.30 2.51
C GLU A 29 1.59 -11.98 2.86
N ALA A 30 1.93 -10.89 2.16
CA ALA A 30 1.27 -9.60 2.33
C ALA A 30 -0.21 -9.68 1.92
N LEU A 31 -0.55 -10.41 0.86
CA LEU A 31 -1.93 -10.57 0.41
C LEU A 31 -2.82 -11.22 1.48
N ALA A 32 -2.29 -12.21 2.20
CA ALA A 32 -3.01 -12.86 3.31
C ALA A 32 -3.34 -11.90 4.48
N GLN A 33 -2.60 -10.80 4.61
CA GLN A 33 -2.79 -9.79 5.66
C GLN A 33 -3.80 -8.70 5.27
N LEU A 34 -4.14 -8.61 3.98
CA LEU A 34 -4.98 -7.53 3.44
C LEU A 34 -6.41 -7.55 3.98
N GLY A 35 -7.03 -8.74 4.07
CA GLY A 35 -8.45 -8.89 4.41
C GLY A 35 -8.86 -8.17 5.70
N PRO A 36 -8.19 -8.42 6.84
CA PRO A 36 -8.46 -7.73 8.11
C PRO A 36 -8.22 -6.22 8.06
N LEU A 37 -7.31 -5.74 7.22
CA LEU A 37 -6.97 -4.31 7.10
C LEU A 37 -7.96 -3.55 6.23
N MET A 38 -8.58 -4.22 5.26
CA MET A 38 -9.59 -3.63 4.38
C MET A 38 -10.99 -3.57 4.99
N ALA A 39 -11.17 -4.05 6.23
CA ALA A 39 -12.45 -3.99 6.92
C ALA A 39 -12.88 -2.53 7.13
N GLY A 40 -13.96 -2.12 6.47
CA GLY A 40 -14.45 -0.73 6.51
C GLY A 40 -13.66 0.23 5.62
N ALA A 41 -12.78 -0.28 4.75
CA ALA A 41 -12.08 0.53 3.78
C ALA A 41 -13.05 1.25 2.83
N PRO A 42 -12.72 2.47 2.40
CA PRO A 42 -13.50 3.17 1.40
C PRO A 42 -13.57 2.38 0.10
N ASN A 43 -14.78 2.31 -0.47
CA ASN A 43 -15.00 1.77 -1.80
C ASN A 43 -16.06 2.65 -2.52
N PRO A 44 -15.68 3.42 -3.55
CA PRO A 44 -14.35 3.50 -4.15
C PRO A 44 -13.35 4.32 -3.32
N VAL A 45 -12.07 4.07 -3.53
CA VAL A 45 -10.99 4.97 -3.09
C VAL A 45 -10.94 6.15 -4.06
N ARG A 46 -10.83 7.38 -3.53
CA ARG A 46 -10.79 8.63 -4.30
C ARG A 46 -9.43 9.29 -4.27
N THR A 47 -8.80 9.31 -3.11
CA THR A 47 -7.49 9.94 -2.90
C THR A 47 -6.62 9.07 -2.00
N ASN A 48 -5.31 9.31 -2.07
CA ASN A 48 -4.33 8.64 -1.23
C ASN A 48 -3.30 9.64 -0.68
N THR A 49 -2.64 9.25 0.40
CA THR A 49 -1.46 9.93 0.94
C THR A 49 -0.41 8.88 1.28
N VAL A 50 0.83 9.06 0.82
CA VAL A 50 1.97 8.17 1.09
C VAL A 50 3.04 8.89 1.90
N VAL A 51 3.18 8.51 3.18
CA VAL A 51 4.15 9.09 4.12
C VAL A 51 5.27 8.10 4.40
N PRO A 52 6.55 8.45 4.16
CA PRO A 52 7.67 7.58 4.51
C PRO A 52 7.84 7.56 6.03
N VAL A 53 7.99 6.38 6.61
CA VAL A 53 8.17 6.16 8.06
C VAL A 53 9.61 5.80 8.39
N SER A 54 10.20 4.91 7.59
CA SER A 54 11.58 4.47 7.75
C SER A 54 12.17 4.10 6.40
N GLU A 55 13.40 4.54 6.17
CA GLU A 55 14.21 4.18 5.01
C GLU A 55 15.55 3.68 5.55
N GLY A 56 15.81 2.37 5.43
CA GLY A 56 17.03 1.79 5.97
C GLY A 56 17.23 0.33 5.58
N GLY A 57 18.37 0.04 4.95
CA GLY A 57 18.67 -1.30 4.46
C GLY A 57 17.86 -1.63 3.20
N ALA A 58 17.41 -2.88 3.09
CA ALA A 58 16.63 -3.34 1.93
C ALA A 58 15.11 -3.05 2.05
N ASP A 59 14.66 -2.65 3.24
CA ASP A 59 13.25 -2.43 3.55
C ASP A 59 12.94 -0.95 3.67
N HIS A 60 11.84 -0.55 3.06
CA HIS A 60 11.28 0.79 3.13
C HIS A 60 9.87 0.69 3.70
N VAL A 61 9.53 1.55 4.66
CA VAL A 61 8.25 1.50 5.37
C VAL A 61 7.49 2.79 5.11
N PHE A 62 6.22 2.65 4.71
CA PHE A 62 5.33 3.76 4.43
C PHE A 62 4.03 3.61 5.21
N ASP A 63 3.50 4.73 5.68
CA ASP A 63 2.12 4.81 6.11
C ASP A 63 1.31 5.38 4.94
N VAL A 64 0.37 4.58 4.45
CA VAL A 64 -0.52 4.92 3.34
C VAL A 64 -1.92 5.10 3.87
N THR A 65 -2.56 6.21 3.51
CA THR A 65 -3.96 6.46 3.84
C THR A 65 -4.78 6.60 2.57
N TYR A 66 -5.82 5.79 2.45
CA TYR A 66 -6.79 5.83 1.36
C TYR A 66 -8.08 6.49 1.86
N THR A 67 -8.62 7.42 1.09
CA THR A 67 -9.85 8.15 1.42
C THR A 67 -10.88 8.00 0.31
N GLY A 68 -12.13 7.73 0.67
CA GLY A 68 -13.27 7.62 -0.23
C GLY A 68 -14.32 8.70 -0.03
N ASP A 69 -15.50 8.46 -0.60
CA ASP A 69 -16.65 9.37 -0.47
C ASP A 69 -17.12 9.45 0.99
N GLY A 70 -17.66 10.61 1.38
CA GLY A 70 -18.16 10.84 2.75
C GLY A 70 -17.07 10.90 3.83
N GLY A 71 -15.78 10.97 3.44
CA GLY A 71 -14.66 11.06 4.36
C GLY A 71 -14.25 9.73 5.01
N ALA A 72 -14.74 8.60 4.50
CA ALA A 72 -14.29 7.29 4.95
C ALA A 72 -12.81 7.09 4.62
N THR A 73 -12.02 6.66 5.61
CA THR A 73 -10.58 6.45 5.45
C THR A 73 -10.15 5.08 5.95
N VAL A 74 -9.08 4.55 5.37
CA VAL A 74 -8.32 3.43 5.91
C VAL A 74 -6.84 3.77 5.81
N SER A 75 -6.09 3.45 6.87
CA SER A 75 -4.64 3.64 6.90
C SER A 75 -3.93 2.31 7.14
N MET A 76 -2.85 2.10 6.42
CA MET A 76 -2.04 0.88 6.44
C MET A 76 -0.57 1.25 6.52
N ARG A 77 0.19 0.47 7.28
CA ARG A 77 1.65 0.49 7.25
C ARG A 77 2.13 -0.59 6.29
N GLU A 78 2.84 -0.19 5.25
CA GLU A 78 3.27 -1.05 4.17
C GLU A 78 4.81 -1.11 4.14
N THR A 79 5.36 -2.31 4.25
CA THR A 79 6.80 -2.56 4.12
C THR A 79 7.09 -3.05 2.70
N VAL A 80 8.10 -2.46 2.08
CA VAL A 80 8.42 -2.62 0.67
C VAL A 80 9.88 -3.00 0.49
N ARG A 81 10.15 -3.95 -0.40
CA ARG A 81 11.50 -4.45 -0.72
C ARG A 81 11.61 -4.78 -2.21
N GLN A 82 12.82 -4.69 -2.77
CA GLN A 82 13.12 -5.31 -4.05
C GLN A 82 13.36 -6.82 -3.90
N ILE A 83 12.57 -7.62 -4.62
CA ILE A 83 12.74 -9.08 -4.77
C ILE A 83 13.02 -9.33 -6.25
N ASP A 84 14.17 -9.91 -6.55
CA ASP A 84 14.62 -10.19 -7.93
C ASP A 84 14.50 -8.99 -8.88
N GLY A 85 14.87 -7.80 -8.37
CA GLY A 85 14.83 -6.54 -9.12
C GLY A 85 13.42 -5.92 -9.26
N THR A 86 12.39 -6.52 -8.67
CA THR A 86 11.01 -6.00 -8.67
C THR A 86 10.61 -5.53 -7.28
N TRP A 87 10.11 -4.30 -7.17
CA TRP A 87 9.55 -3.80 -5.91
C TRP A 87 8.26 -4.56 -5.55
N LYS A 88 8.16 -4.97 -4.29
CA LYS A 88 7.00 -5.69 -3.74
C LYS A 88 6.67 -5.16 -2.35
N ILE A 89 5.38 -5.16 -2.03
CA ILE A 89 4.89 -5.01 -0.66
C ILE A 89 4.97 -6.38 0.00
N ILE A 90 5.80 -6.48 1.03
CA ILE A 90 6.14 -7.73 1.72
C ILE A 90 5.43 -7.89 3.07
N ASN A 91 4.90 -6.80 3.63
CA ASN A 91 4.17 -6.81 4.88
C ASN A 91 3.20 -5.63 4.96
N LEU A 92 2.02 -5.89 5.55
CA LEU A 92 0.97 -4.93 5.82
C LEU A 92 0.61 -4.98 7.31
N ALA A 93 0.41 -3.81 7.92
CA ALA A 93 -0.01 -3.69 9.30
C ALA A 93 -0.91 -2.46 9.50
N LYS A 94 -1.50 -2.33 10.69
CA LYS A 94 -2.06 -1.04 11.12
C LYS A 94 -0.90 -0.08 11.44
N PRO A 95 -1.00 1.22 11.10
CA PRO A 95 -0.08 2.23 11.61
C PRO A 95 -0.08 2.23 13.15
N ALA A 96 1.06 2.61 13.73
CA ALA A 96 1.25 2.69 15.19
C ALA A 96 0.50 3.88 15.81
#